data_AF-A0ABD3PEJ8-F1
#
_entry.id   AF-A0ABD3PEJ8-F1
#
_cell.length_a   1.000
_cell.length_b   1.000
_cell.length_c   1.000
_cell.angle_alpha   90.00
_cell.angle_beta   90.00
_cell.angle_gamma   90.00
#
_symmetry.space_group_name_H-M   'P 1'
#
loop_
_entity.id
_entity.type
_entity.pdbx_description
1 polymer ?
#
loop_
_entity_poly.entity_id
_entity_poly.type
_entity_poly.pdbx_seq_one_letter_code
_entity_poly.pdbx_strand_id
1 'polypeptide(L)'
;MEGGCRPCAEMMGKWAKRYGSQVQFLMVCVDSAGVAIRFGKMFDLSGVVNTIIPSRGYMPVGYGQLGCSGFIVSDRNGYFVSRKTKAYLRYGTAAFLDVEEILKKKFGIYPTDRSRSDEVKSQGEQQDVLHPNWTLPSVGIPSMDQEHEKCEEALSALLLTLDVESLTNVMAILTEHFQHEEGLMRASEFGNPGESLSAFSNHVNDHERILDIGYSALAKFSNKIEPNKSFLAMKCSEVQGEVTETKKPFLAAACMKAKDSDRGS
;
A
#
# COMPACT_ATOMS: atom_id res chain seq x y z
N MET A 1 -7.43 3.20 -16.92
CA MET A 1 -6.08 3.25 -16.34
C MET A 1 -5.85 1.96 -15.55
N GLU A 2 -4.65 1.38 -15.58
CA GLU A 2 -4.37 0.05 -14.98
C GLU A 2 -3.89 0.13 -13.52
N GLY A 3 -4.71 0.77 -12.67
CA GLY A 3 -4.40 0.95 -11.24
C GLY A 3 -4.51 -0.33 -10.40
N GLY A 4 -3.82 -0.33 -9.26
CA GLY A 4 -3.94 -1.34 -8.20
C GLY A 4 -3.17 -2.64 -8.43
N CYS A 5 -3.64 -3.73 -7.83
CA CYS A 5 -2.96 -5.02 -7.79
C CYS A 5 -3.02 -5.84 -9.10
N ARG A 6 -3.76 -5.39 -10.11
CA ARG A 6 -4.02 -6.14 -11.36
C ARG A 6 -2.75 -6.51 -12.15
N PRO A 7 -1.80 -5.59 -12.43
CA PRO A 7 -0.60 -5.94 -13.21
C PRO A 7 0.30 -6.94 -12.48
N CYS A 8 0.31 -6.92 -11.14
CA CYS A 8 1.07 -7.87 -10.32
C CYS A 8 0.44 -9.27 -10.36
N ALA A 9 -0.90 -9.37 -10.28
CA ALA A 9 -1.60 -10.64 -10.44
C ALA A 9 -1.40 -11.24 -11.84
N GLU A 10 -1.53 -10.42 -12.89
CA GLU A 10 -1.27 -10.84 -14.27
C GLU A 10 0.17 -11.34 -14.45
N MET A 11 1.16 -10.63 -13.88
CA MET A 11 2.56 -11.06 -13.94
C MET A 11 2.81 -12.36 -13.17
N MET A 12 2.14 -12.60 -12.04
CA MET A 12 2.22 -13.90 -11.34
C MET A 12 1.66 -15.06 -12.18
N GLY A 13 0.56 -14.84 -12.92
CA GLY A 13 0.05 -15.83 -13.88
C GLY A 13 1.04 -16.13 -15.02
N LYS A 14 1.68 -15.09 -15.58
CA LYS A 14 2.76 -15.21 -16.57
C LYS A 14 3.97 -15.96 -15.99
N TRP A 15 4.40 -15.62 -14.79
CA TRP A 15 5.56 -16.24 -14.12
C TRP A 15 5.35 -17.72 -13.77
N ALA A 16 4.17 -18.10 -13.27
CA ALA A 16 3.87 -19.50 -12.95
C ALA A 16 4.04 -20.42 -14.16
N LYS A 17 3.67 -19.93 -15.36
CA LYS A 17 3.92 -20.62 -16.63
C LYS A 17 5.40 -20.57 -17.03
N ARG A 18 6.02 -19.39 -16.98
CA ARG A 18 7.40 -19.12 -17.42
C ARG A 18 8.50 -19.82 -16.62
N TYR A 19 8.28 -20.08 -15.33
CA TYR A 19 9.22 -20.77 -14.44
C TYR A 19 8.81 -22.21 -14.10
N GLY A 20 7.52 -22.55 -14.24
CA GLY A 20 6.98 -23.87 -13.94
C GLY A 20 7.27 -24.31 -12.50
N SER A 21 7.60 -25.60 -12.32
CA SER A 21 7.88 -26.20 -11.00
C SER A 21 9.16 -25.71 -10.31
N GLN A 22 9.93 -24.78 -10.90
CA GLN A 22 11.11 -24.19 -10.24
C GLN A 22 10.73 -23.18 -9.13
N VAL A 23 9.57 -22.51 -9.24
CA VAL A 23 9.15 -21.45 -8.33
C VAL A 23 7.67 -21.62 -8.02
N GLN A 24 7.32 -21.76 -6.74
CA GLN A 24 5.92 -21.75 -6.31
C GLN A 24 5.46 -20.30 -6.09
N PHE A 25 4.43 -19.89 -6.82
CA PHE A 25 3.81 -18.57 -6.66
C PHE A 25 2.60 -18.68 -5.73
N LEU A 26 2.56 -17.85 -4.70
CA LEU A 26 1.47 -17.78 -3.70
C LEU A 26 0.85 -16.39 -3.74
N MET A 27 -0.41 -16.28 -4.17
CA MET A 27 -1.16 -15.03 -4.13
C MET A 27 -2.19 -15.11 -3.00
N VAL A 28 -1.97 -14.33 -1.93
CA VAL A 28 -2.89 -14.24 -0.80
C VAL A 28 -3.76 -12.99 -0.96
N CYS A 29 -5.04 -13.16 -1.22
CA CYS A 29 -6.00 -12.07 -1.19
C CYS A 29 -6.31 -11.72 0.27
N VAL A 30 -6.26 -10.42 0.58
CA VAL A 30 -6.49 -9.87 1.94
C VAL A 30 -7.89 -9.27 2.13
N ASP A 31 -8.75 -9.46 1.13
CA ASP A 31 -10.15 -9.07 1.08
C ASP A 31 -11.04 -10.34 1.11
N SER A 32 -11.62 -10.75 -0.02
CA SER A 32 -12.76 -11.67 -0.08
C SER A 32 -12.49 -12.84 -1.01
N ALA A 33 -13.11 -13.99 -0.71
CA ALA A 33 -13.13 -15.15 -1.60
C ALA A 33 -13.63 -14.78 -3.01
N GLY A 34 -14.60 -13.86 -3.11
CA GLY A 34 -15.11 -13.35 -4.37
C GLY A 34 -14.07 -12.59 -5.20
N VAL A 35 -13.19 -11.78 -4.58
CA VAL A 35 -12.07 -11.15 -5.31
C VAL A 35 -11.01 -12.16 -5.72
N ALA A 36 -10.60 -13.07 -4.81
CA ALA A 36 -9.63 -14.12 -5.14
C ALA A 36 -10.09 -15.00 -6.33
N ILE A 37 -11.34 -15.44 -6.34
CA ILE A 37 -11.93 -16.23 -7.43
C ILE A 37 -12.02 -15.41 -8.73
N ARG A 38 -12.40 -14.12 -8.66
CA ARG A 38 -12.46 -13.24 -9.84
C ARG A 38 -11.08 -13.02 -10.45
N PHE A 39 -10.05 -12.75 -9.63
CA PHE A 39 -8.66 -12.62 -10.10
C PHE A 39 -8.13 -13.92 -10.67
N GLY A 40 -8.44 -15.06 -10.03
CA GLY A 40 -8.05 -16.39 -10.49
C GLY A 40 -8.53 -16.71 -11.91
N LYS A 41 -9.77 -16.32 -12.23
CA LYS A 41 -10.35 -16.44 -13.57
C LYS A 41 -9.84 -15.37 -14.55
N MET A 42 -9.68 -14.13 -14.10
CA MET A 42 -9.31 -12.99 -14.95
C MET A 42 -7.87 -13.05 -15.47
N PHE A 43 -6.95 -13.62 -14.68
CA PHE A 43 -5.51 -13.62 -14.98
C PHE A 43 -4.92 -15.01 -15.22
N ASP A 44 -5.78 -16.03 -15.37
CA ASP A 44 -5.41 -17.46 -15.47
C ASP A 44 -4.33 -17.87 -14.46
N LEU A 45 -4.69 -17.77 -13.18
CA LEU A 45 -3.81 -18.08 -12.05
C LEU A 45 -3.76 -19.58 -11.76
N SER A 46 -3.95 -20.42 -12.78
CA SER A 46 -3.99 -21.89 -12.68
C SER A 46 -2.69 -22.53 -12.16
N GLY A 47 -1.55 -21.89 -12.41
CA GLY A 47 -0.25 -22.27 -11.86
C GLY A 47 0.14 -21.58 -10.54
N VAL A 48 -0.75 -20.75 -9.96
CA VAL A 48 -0.51 -19.98 -8.73
C VAL A 48 -1.36 -20.55 -7.60
N VAL A 49 -0.80 -20.68 -6.40
CA VAL A 49 -1.57 -20.95 -5.19
C VAL A 49 -2.35 -19.67 -4.83
N ASN A 50 -3.54 -19.55 -5.39
CA ASN A 50 -4.46 -18.43 -5.15
C ASN A 50 -5.33 -18.74 -3.93
N THR A 51 -5.20 -17.94 -2.87
CA THR A 51 -5.84 -18.19 -1.56
C THR A 51 -6.29 -16.88 -0.90
N ILE A 52 -6.94 -16.98 0.26
CA ILE A 52 -7.40 -15.83 1.06
C ILE A 52 -6.83 -15.90 2.48
N ILE A 53 -6.73 -14.75 3.16
CA ILE A 53 -6.71 -14.75 4.62
C ILE A 53 -8.13 -15.11 5.14
N PRO A 54 -8.29 -15.98 6.15
CA PRO A 54 -9.62 -16.28 6.70
C PRO A 54 -10.32 -15.07 7.34
N SER A 55 -9.55 -14.11 7.83
CA SER A 55 -10.00 -12.82 8.33
C SER A 55 -8.82 -11.84 8.45
N ARG A 56 -9.08 -10.56 8.72
CA ARG A 56 -8.03 -9.55 9.02
C ARG A 56 -7.10 -9.96 10.18
N GLY A 57 -7.51 -10.88 11.07
CA GLY A 57 -6.66 -11.42 12.14
C GLY A 57 -5.49 -12.28 11.64
N TYR A 58 -5.54 -12.75 10.39
CA TYR A 58 -4.47 -13.50 9.71
C TYR A 58 -3.65 -12.62 8.75
N MET A 59 -3.81 -11.30 8.80
CA MET A 59 -3.04 -10.35 8.00
C MET A 59 -1.55 -10.37 8.41
N PRO A 60 -0.58 -10.49 7.47
CA PRO A 60 0.84 -10.58 7.80
C PRO A 60 1.39 -9.26 8.38
N VAL A 61 1.51 -9.22 9.70
CA VAL A 61 2.05 -8.10 10.48
C VAL A 61 3.48 -7.76 10.04
N GLY A 62 3.75 -6.48 9.80
CA GLY A 62 5.06 -6.00 9.32
C GLY A 62 5.28 -6.09 7.81
N TYR A 63 4.35 -6.67 7.05
CA TYR A 63 4.38 -6.73 5.58
C TYR A 63 3.29 -5.88 4.94
N GLY A 64 2.06 -5.94 5.47
CA GLY A 64 0.92 -5.17 4.96
C GLY A 64 0.39 -5.69 3.61
N GLN A 65 -0.43 -4.89 2.92
CA GLN A 65 -0.95 -5.24 1.59
C GLN A 65 0.16 -5.04 0.53
N LEU A 66 0.95 -6.07 0.29
CA LEU A 66 2.13 -5.95 -0.56
C LEU A 66 1.86 -5.87 -2.06
N GLY A 67 0.75 -6.41 -2.58
CA GLY A 67 0.40 -6.52 -4.02
C GLY A 67 1.19 -5.64 -5.02
N CYS A 68 0.75 -4.40 -5.23
CA CYS A 68 1.45 -3.42 -6.10
C CYS A 68 2.59 -2.66 -5.40
N SER A 69 2.78 -2.89 -4.11
CA SER A 69 3.85 -2.41 -3.24
C SER A 69 5.13 -3.28 -3.27
N GLY A 70 5.12 -4.44 -3.93
CA GLY A 70 6.28 -5.35 -4.09
C GLY A 70 5.98 -6.79 -3.67
N PHE A 71 6.96 -7.69 -3.79
CA PHE A 71 6.82 -9.12 -3.52
C PHE A 71 7.64 -9.55 -2.30
N ILE A 72 7.27 -10.70 -1.70
CA ILE A 72 8.11 -11.46 -0.78
C ILE A 72 8.83 -12.55 -1.58
N VAL A 73 10.11 -12.77 -1.30
CA VAL A 73 10.89 -13.88 -1.86
C VAL A 73 11.54 -14.67 -0.72
N SER A 74 11.30 -15.98 -0.67
CA SER A 74 11.87 -16.91 0.30
C SER A 74 12.50 -18.12 -0.38
N ASP A 75 13.45 -18.77 0.28
CA ASP A 75 13.97 -20.06 -0.17
C ASP A 75 13.03 -21.23 0.18
N ARG A 76 13.42 -22.45 -0.27
CA ARG A 76 12.68 -23.70 -0.02
C ARG A 76 12.59 -24.11 1.47
N ASN A 77 13.36 -23.48 2.34
CA ASN A 77 13.40 -23.74 3.77
C ASN A 77 12.61 -22.68 4.57
N GLY A 78 12.02 -21.69 3.88
CA GLY A 78 11.25 -20.60 4.48
C GLY A 78 12.07 -19.36 4.86
N TYR A 79 13.37 -19.30 4.54
CA TYR A 79 14.20 -18.12 4.83
C TYR A 79 13.91 -16.99 3.85
N PHE A 80 13.52 -15.81 4.35
CA PHE A 80 13.28 -14.63 3.53
C PHE A 80 14.57 -14.10 2.88
N VAL A 81 14.63 -14.13 1.56
CA VAL A 81 15.68 -13.51 0.73
C VAL A 81 15.33 -12.05 0.38
N SER A 82 14.03 -11.74 0.25
CA SER A 82 13.50 -10.37 0.33
C SER A 82 12.16 -10.36 1.05
N ARG A 83 11.94 -9.36 1.91
CA ARG A 83 10.64 -9.11 2.57
C ARG A 83 9.76 -8.12 1.82
N LYS A 84 10.34 -7.36 0.89
CA LYS A 84 9.68 -6.40 0.00
C LYS A 84 10.64 -6.07 -1.15
N THR A 85 10.38 -6.58 -2.35
CA THR A 85 11.09 -6.17 -3.58
C THR A 85 10.67 -4.75 -4.01
N LYS A 86 11.24 -4.24 -5.10
CA LYS A 86 10.76 -3.00 -5.74
C LYS A 86 9.23 -3.03 -5.93
N ALA A 87 8.57 -1.90 -5.63
CA ALA A 87 7.13 -1.71 -5.78
C ALA A 87 6.73 -1.43 -7.24
N TYR A 88 5.69 -2.09 -7.76
CA TYR A 88 5.16 -1.79 -9.09
C TYR A 88 4.68 -0.34 -9.21
N LEU A 89 4.01 0.21 -8.18
CA LEU A 89 3.56 1.61 -8.19
C LEU A 89 4.69 2.64 -8.33
N ARG A 90 5.93 2.31 -7.94
CA ARG A 90 7.08 3.24 -8.01
C ARG A 90 8.06 2.95 -9.16
N TYR A 91 8.17 1.69 -9.59
CA TYR A 91 9.19 1.25 -10.56
C TYR A 91 8.61 0.61 -11.83
N GLY A 92 7.28 0.47 -11.93
CA GLY A 92 6.60 -0.17 -13.05
C GLY A 92 7.12 -1.59 -13.30
N THR A 93 7.36 -1.94 -14.57
CA THR A 93 7.89 -3.24 -14.98
C THR A 93 9.28 -3.58 -14.42
N ALA A 94 10.08 -2.58 -14.01
CA ALA A 94 11.35 -2.82 -13.35
C ALA A 94 11.19 -3.47 -11.95
N ALA A 95 9.99 -3.40 -11.35
CA ALA A 95 9.64 -4.18 -10.16
C ALA A 95 9.60 -5.69 -10.43
N PHE A 96 9.25 -6.11 -11.65
CA PHE A 96 9.26 -7.52 -12.05
C PHE A 96 10.69 -8.00 -12.36
N LEU A 97 11.47 -7.17 -13.06
CA LEU A 97 12.89 -7.47 -13.33
C LEU A 97 13.72 -7.64 -12.05
N ASP A 98 13.38 -6.91 -10.98
CA ASP A 98 13.96 -7.07 -9.64
C ASP A 98 13.78 -8.50 -9.08
N VAL A 99 12.58 -9.07 -9.24
CA VAL A 99 12.27 -10.45 -8.82
C VAL A 99 12.99 -11.46 -9.70
N GLU A 100 12.97 -11.31 -11.03
CA GLU A 100 13.67 -12.20 -11.95
C GLU A 100 15.20 -12.20 -11.73
N GLU A 101 15.76 -11.03 -11.39
CA GLU A 101 17.17 -10.90 -11.03
C GLU A 101 17.49 -11.57 -9.69
N ILE A 102 16.62 -11.49 -8.68
CA ILE A 102 16.78 -12.25 -7.43
C ILE A 102 16.73 -13.77 -7.70
N LEU A 103 15.76 -14.25 -8.49
CA LEU A 103 15.67 -15.67 -8.90
C LEU A 103 16.95 -16.17 -9.56
N LYS A 104 17.49 -15.39 -10.52
CA LYS A 104 18.75 -15.68 -11.21
C LYS A 104 19.97 -15.62 -10.28
N LYS A 105 20.16 -14.53 -9.53
CA LYS A 105 21.38 -14.27 -8.74
C LYS A 105 21.46 -15.04 -7.42
N LYS A 106 20.33 -15.39 -6.80
CA LYS A 106 20.30 -16.06 -5.49
C LYS A 106 20.03 -17.56 -5.57
N PHE A 107 19.33 -18.01 -6.61
CA PHE A 107 18.91 -19.42 -6.73
C PHE A 107 19.38 -20.10 -8.03
N GLY A 108 19.96 -19.36 -8.99
CA GLY A 108 20.34 -19.91 -10.29
C GLY A 108 19.16 -20.32 -11.16
N ILE A 109 17.96 -19.81 -10.87
CA ILE A 109 16.71 -20.16 -11.55
C ILE A 109 16.58 -19.33 -12.85
N TYR A 110 16.13 -19.98 -13.91
CA TYR A 110 15.91 -19.37 -15.23
C TYR A 110 14.53 -19.74 -15.78
N PRO A 111 13.92 -18.92 -16.66
CA PRO A 111 12.76 -19.32 -17.44
C PRO A 111 12.96 -20.66 -18.14
N THR A 112 11.93 -21.52 -18.15
CA THR A 112 11.93 -22.76 -18.95
C THR A 112 11.91 -22.46 -20.45
N ASP A 113 11.31 -21.34 -20.85
CA ASP A 113 11.33 -20.85 -22.22
C ASP A 113 12.71 -20.25 -22.56
N ARG A 114 13.62 -21.14 -22.96
CA ARG A 114 14.90 -20.81 -23.60
C ARG A 114 15.02 -21.38 -25.00
N SER A 115 14.05 -21.03 -25.86
CA SER A 115 14.42 -20.68 -27.23
C SER A 115 15.45 -19.54 -27.18
N ARG A 116 16.42 -19.58 -28.08
CA ARG A 116 17.57 -18.65 -28.09
C ARG A 116 17.13 -17.31 -28.70
N SER A 117 17.81 -16.23 -28.28
CA SER A 117 17.68 -14.84 -28.75
C SER A 117 16.29 -14.20 -28.68
N ASP A 118 16.19 -13.11 -27.90
CA ASP A 118 15.66 -11.85 -28.39
C ASP A 118 16.36 -10.68 -27.67
N GLU A 119 16.39 -9.50 -28.29
CA GLU A 119 17.36 -8.43 -27.97
C GLU A 119 16.89 -7.45 -26.89
N VAL A 120 17.83 -6.97 -26.07
CA VAL A 120 17.59 -5.90 -25.09
C VAL A 120 17.52 -4.55 -25.81
N LYS A 121 16.32 -4.12 -26.21
CA LYS A 121 16.07 -2.72 -26.54
C LYS A 121 15.95 -1.90 -25.26
N SER A 122 17.09 -1.34 -24.85
CA SER A 122 17.13 -0.25 -23.87
C SER A 122 16.47 1.00 -24.44
N GLN A 123 15.48 1.54 -23.74
CA GLN A 123 15.26 2.99 -23.56
C GLN A 123 14.13 3.23 -22.54
N GLY A 124 14.23 4.35 -21.81
CA GLY A 124 13.34 4.67 -20.69
C GLY A 124 14.11 5.04 -19.44
N GLU A 125 14.80 6.19 -19.47
CA GLU A 125 15.47 6.74 -18.28
C GLU A 125 14.40 7.19 -17.27
N GLN A 126 14.23 6.40 -16.19
CA GLN A 126 13.28 6.72 -15.12
C GLN A 126 13.89 7.82 -14.23
N GLN A 127 13.20 8.96 -14.14
CA GLN A 127 13.57 10.05 -13.23
C GLN A 127 13.46 9.58 -11.76
N ASP A 128 14.38 10.06 -10.92
CA ASP A 128 14.28 9.81 -9.48
C ASP A 128 13.21 10.71 -8.86
N VAL A 129 12.12 10.10 -8.39
CA VAL A 129 11.00 10.75 -7.68
C VAL A 129 11.36 11.30 -6.30
N LEU A 130 12.64 11.23 -5.89
CA LEU A 130 13.20 11.92 -4.72
C LEU A 130 14.22 12.99 -5.11
N HIS A 131 14.39 13.30 -6.40
CA HIS A 131 15.23 14.41 -6.84
C HIS A 131 14.58 15.75 -6.45
N PRO A 132 15.33 16.76 -5.95
CA PRO A 132 14.79 18.09 -5.58
C PRO A 132 14.18 18.92 -6.73
N ASN A 133 14.02 18.34 -7.91
CA ASN A 133 13.47 18.97 -9.12
C ASN A 133 12.41 18.06 -9.79
N TRP A 134 11.91 17.06 -9.08
CA TRP A 134 10.84 16.20 -9.59
C TRP A 134 9.49 16.85 -9.33
N THR A 135 8.83 17.31 -10.40
CA THR A 135 7.51 17.94 -10.32
C THR A 135 6.40 16.90 -10.51
N LEU A 136 5.28 17.04 -9.81
CA LEU A 136 4.12 16.16 -10.00
C LEU A 136 3.51 16.39 -11.40
N PRO A 137 3.23 15.34 -12.20
CA PRO A 137 2.69 15.52 -13.54
C PRO A 137 1.22 15.98 -13.50
N SER A 138 0.88 16.95 -14.36
CA SER A 138 -0.49 17.45 -14.51
C SER A 138 -1.49 16.34 -14.82
N VAL A 139 -2.65 16.40 -14.18
CA VAL A 139 -3.81 15.53 -14.43
C VAL A 139 -4.82 16.14 -15.42
N GLY A 140 -4.52 17.34 -15.95
CA GLY A 140 -5.36 18.05 -16.92
C GLY A 140 -6.58 18.74 -16.32
N ILE A 141 -6.63 18.89 -14.98
CA ILE A 141 -7.70 19.60 -14.27
C ILE A 141 -7.04 20.78 -13.52
N PRO A 142 -7.24 22.04 -13.96
CA PRO A 142 -6.46 23.18 -13.44
C PRO A 142 -6.53 23.43 -11.93
N SER A 143 -7.62 23.06 -11.26
CA SER A 143 -7.71 23.13 -9.78
C SER A 143 -6.83 22.08 -9.11
N MET A 144 -6.86 20.83 -9.61
CA MET A 144 -6.04 19.75 -9.07
C MET A 144 -4.56 20.04 -9.28
N ASP A 145 -4.19 20.54 -10.46
CA ASP A 145 -2.79 20.88 -10.77
C ASP A 145 -2.26 22.00 -9.84
N GLN A 146 -3.11 22.96 -9.44
CA GLN A 146 -2.77 23.99 -8.43
C GLN A 146 -2.72 23.46 -6.99
N GLU A 147 -3.43 22.37 -6.67
CA GLU A 147 -3.33 21.70 -5.37
C GLU A 147 -2.10 20.82 -5.29
N HIS A 148 -1.77 20.13 -6.38
CA HIS A 148 -0.54 19.37 -6.57
C HIS A 148 0.70 20.26 -6.39
N GLU A 149 0.71 21.46 -6.99
CA GLU A 149 1.76 22.47 -6.83
C GLU A 149 1.94 22.86 -5.34
N LYS A 150 0.87 23.19 -4.61
CA LYS A 150 0.92 23.48 -3.17
C LYS A 150 1.42 22.29 -2.34
N CYS A 151 1.03 21.07 -2.69
CA CYS A 151 1.49 19.86 -2.01
C CYS A 151 3.00 19.66 -2.21
N GLU A 152 3.50 19.90 -3.43
CA GLU A 152 4.92 19.84 -3.78
C GLU A 152 5.74 20.92 -3.08
N GLU A 153 5.26 22.17 -3.05
CA GLU A 153 5.87 23.28 -2.30
C GLU A 153 5.99 22.94 -0.81
N ALA A 154 4.90 22.47 -0.19
CA ALA A 154 4.85 22.16 1.24
C ALA A 154 5.77 20.97 1.59
N LEU A 155 5.77 19.90 0.79
CA LEU A 155 6.65 18.76 0.97
C LEU A 155 8.13 19.15 0.78
N SER A 156 8.42 20.02 -0.19
CA SER A 156 9.77 20.55 -0.42
C SER A 156 10.25 21.41 0.75
N ALA A 157 9.39 22.27 1.30
CA ALA A 157 9.70 23.05 2.50
C ALA A 157 10.00 22.14 3.70
N LEU A 158 9.16 21.12 3.93
CA LEU A 158 9.38 20.12 4.99
C LEU A 158 10.71 19.36 4.81
N LEU A 159 11.11 19.01 3.58
CA LEU A 159 12.39 18.34 3.31
C LEU A 159 13.61 19.24 3.59
N LEU A 160 13.45 20.57 3.55
CA LEU A 160 14.50 21.54 3.86
C LEU A 160 14.62 21.87 5.35
N THR A 161 13.50 21.93 6.08
CA THR A 161 13.47 22.34 7.50
C THR A 161 13.39 21.18 8.49
N LEU A 162 12.66 20.11 8.13
CA LEU A 162 12.41 18.90 8.93
C LEU A 162 11.83 19.18 10.33
N ASP A 163 11.06 20.26 10.49
CA ASP A 163 10.44 20.68 11.75
C ASP A 163 8.93 20.36 11.86
N VAL A 164 8.36 20.66 13.04
CA VAL A 164 6.97 20.35 13.41
C VAL A 164 5.97 21.30 12.74
N GLU A 165 6.36 22.56 12.50
CA GLU A 165 5.51 23.59 11.89
C GLU A 165 5.30 23.29 10.41
N SER A 166 6.40 23.01 9.71
CA SER A 166 6.44 22.59 8.31
C SER A 166 5.69 21.27 8.09
N LEU A 167 5.84 20.29 9.01
CA LEU A 167 5.06 19.05 8.96
C LEU A 167 3.57 19.31 9.21
N THR A 168 3.21 20.22 10.12
CA THR A 168 1.80 20.59 10.38
C THR A 168 1.18 21.23 9.14
N ASN A 169 1.92 22.11 8.46
CA ASN A 169 1.49 22.74 7.21
C ASN A 169 1.26 21.72 6.09
N VAL A 170 2.20 20.78 5.90
CA VAL A 170 2.04 19.64 4.97
C VAL A 170 0.77 18.84 5.28
N MET A 171 0.51 18.53 6.55
CA MET A 171 -0.68 17.74 6.89
C MET A 171 -2.00 18.49 6.67
N ALA A 172 -2.01 19.82 6.84
CA ALA A 172 -3.18 20.63 6.50
C ALA A 172 -3.47 20.61 4.99
N ILE A 173 -2.45 20.91 4.18
CA ILE A 173 -2.55 21.00 2.71
C ILE A 173 -2.95 19.66 2.08
N LEU A 174 -2.29 18.56 2.49
CA LEU A 174 -2.65 17.21 2.01
C LEU A 174 -4.09 16.83 2.40
N THR A 175 -4.55 17.21 3.59
CA THR A 175 -5.92 16.88 4.05
C THR A 175 -6.99 17.64 3.26
N GLU A 176 -6.75 18.93 2.95
CA GLU A 176 -7.67 19.73 2.14
C GLU A 176 -7.74 19.19 0.69
N HIS A 177 -6.59 18.94 0.08
CA HIS A 177 -6.45 18.38 -1.27
C HIS A 177 -7.15 17.01 -1.40
N PHE A 178 -6.87 16.06 -0.50
CA PHE A 178 -7.49 14.72 -0.53
C PHE A 178 -9.02 14.80 -0.40
N GLN A 179 -9.54 15.68 0.47
CA GLN A 179 -10.99 15.88 0.61
C GLN A 179 -11.64 16.45 -0.66
N HIS A 180 -10.95 17.34 -1.37
CA HIS A 180 -11.44 17.88 -2.63
C HIS A 180 -11.39 16.86 -3.77
N GLU A 181 -10.27 16.15 -3.95
CA GLU A 181 -10.15 15.11 -4.98
C GLU A 181 -11.21 14.02 -4.79
N GLU A 182 -11.38 13.51 -3.55
CA GLU A 182 -12.42 12.52 -3.25
C GLU A 182 -13.84 13.05 -3.51
N GLY A 183 -14.07 14.35 -3.28
CA GLY A 183 -15.30 15.04 -3.65
C GLY A 183 -15.55 15.00 -5.16
N LEU A 184 -14.55 15.37 -5.96
CA LEU A 184 -14.62 15.36 -7.43
C LEU A 184 -14.77 13.94 -7.99
N MET A 185 -14.00 12.98 -7.49
CA MET A 185 -14.11 11.57 -7.88
C MET A 185 -15.50 11.02 -7.59
N ARG A 186 -16.06 11.29 -6.40
CA ARG A 186 -17.42 10.87 -6.02
C ARG A 186 -18.49 11.53 -6.89
N ALA A 187 -18.36 12.83 -7.19
CA ALA A 187 -19.27 13.56 -8.07
C ALA A 187 -19.19 13.11 -9.54
N SER A 188 -18.04 12.56 -9.97
CA SER A 188 -17.81 12.04 -11.33
C SER A 188 -18.16 10.55 -11.48
N GLU A 189 -18.73 9.92 -10.45
CA GLU A 189 -18.92 8.46 -10.32
C GLU A 189 -17.62 7.65 -10.54
N PHE A 190 -16.44 8.29 -10.40
CA PHE A 190 -15.17 7.71 -10.81
C PHE A 190 -14.90 6.41 -10.07
N GLY A 191 -14.73 5.33 -10.83
CA GLY A 191 -14.23 4.09 -10.27
C GLY A 191 -15.14 3.43 -9.24
N ASN A 192 -16.46 3.61 -9.35
CA ASN A 192 -17.54 3.00 -8.55
C ASN A 192 -17.55 3.40 -7.05
N PRO A 193 -17.79 4.68 -6.69
CA PRO A 193 -17.73 5.15 -5.30
C PRO A 193 -18.75 4.51 -4.34
N GLY A 194 -19.83 3.90 -4.85
CA GLY A 194 -20.80 3.14 -4.04
C GLY A 194 -20.40 1.69 -3.74
N GLU A 195 -19.34 1.17 -4.34
CA GLU A 195 -18.82 -0.18 -4.05
C GLU A 195 -17.62 -0.12 -3.09
N SER A 196 -17.57 -1.03 -2.13
CA SER A 196 -16.45 -1.13 -1.16
C SER A 196 -15.15 -1.72 -1.75
N LEU A 197 -15.18 -2.22 -2.99
CA LEU A 197 -14.08 -2.91 -3.66
C LEU A 197 -13.78 -2.26 -5.01
N SER A 198 -13.66 -0.94 -4.97
CA SER A 198 -13.73 -0.02 -6.09
C SER A 198 -12.42 0.74 -6.28
N ALA A 199 -12.20 1.37 -7.44
CA ALA A 199 -10.99 2.17 -7.63
C ALA A 199 -11.02 3.41 -6.72
N PHE A 200 -12.20 4.00 -6.50
CA PHE A 200 -12.43 5.04 -5.51
C PHE A 200 -12.02 4.60 -4.10
N SER A 201 -12.57 3.49 -3.58
CA SER A 201 -12.28 3.05 -2.22
C SER A 201 -10.79 2.73 -2.00
N ASN A 202 -10.10 2.15 -2.99
CA ASN A 202 -8.66 1.92 -2.88
C ASN A 202 -7.85 3.23 -2.84
N HIS A 203 -8.30 4.27 -3.54
CA HIS A 203 -7.68 5.61 -3.53
C HIS A 203 -7.83 6.28 -2.16
N VAL A 204 -9.05 6.31 -1.61
CA VAL A 204 -9.35 6.80 -0.25
C VAL A 204 -8.49 6.07 0.80
N ASN A 205 -8.40 4.73 0.73
CA ASN A 205 -7.57 3.95 1.65
C ASN A 205 -6.06 4.32 1.59
N ASP A 206 -5.57 4.79 0.44
CA ASP A 206 -4.18 5.26 0.29
C ASP A 206 -4.01 6.70 0.79
N HIS A 207 -5.02 7.58 0.68
CA HIS A 207 -5.07 8.88 1.35
C HIS A 207 -5.04 8.74 2.87
N GLU A 208 -5.96 7.94 3.44
CA GLU A 208 -6.00 7.64 4.89
C GLU A 208 -4.63 7.16 5.38
N ARG A 209 -3.99 6.25 4.64
CA ARG A 209 -2.66 5.71 4.95
C ARG A 209 -1.55 6.76 4.91
N ILE A 210 -1.63 7.77 4.05
CA ILE A 210 -0.67 8.89 4.01
C ILE A 210 -0.88 9.81 5.22
N LEU A 211 -2.13 10.18 5.50
CA LEU A 211 -2.49 11.02 6.64
C LEU A 211 -2.10 10.36 7.99
N ASP A 212 -2.37 9.07 8.15
CA ASP A 212 -2.01 8.29 9.34
C ASP A 212 -0.50 8.34 9.63
N ILE A 213 0.35 8.26 8.60
CA ILE A 213 1.81 8.34 8.74
C ILE A 213 2.23 9.72 9.26
N GLY A 214 1.69 10.79 8.68
CA GLY A 214 2.02 12.16 9.03
C GLY A 214 1.52 12.59 10.41
N TYR A 215 0.26 12.32 10.74
CA TYR A 215 -0.28 12.57 12.08
C TYR A 215 0.41 11.69 13.14
N SER A 216 0.77 10.44 12.80
CA SER A 216 1.62 9.59 13.67
C SER A 216 3.05 10.10 13.82
N ALA A 217 3.54 11.00 12.96
CA ALA A 217 4.80 11.69 13.15
C ALA A 217 4.62 12.92 14.06
N LEU A 218 3.64 13.79 13.78
CA LEU A 218 3.30 14.95 14.63
C LEU A 218 3.06 14.56 16.09
N ALA A 219 2.30 13.50 16.35
CA ALA A 219 2.04 13.00 17.69
C ALA A 219 3.33 12.61 18.45
N LYS A 220 4.37 12.11 17.76
CA LYS A 220 5.67 11.75 18.38
C LYS A 220 6.52 12.98 18.72
N PHE A 221 6.30 14.12 18.07
CA PHE A 221 6.97 15.37 18.40
C PHE A 221 6.23 16.13 19.52
N SER A 222 4.89 16.18 19.48
CA SER A 222 4.08 16.74 20.57
C SER A 222 4.41 16.09 21.92
N ASN A 223 4.45 14.75 21.98
CA ASN A 223 4.83 13.97 23.17
C ASN A 223 6.31 14.13 23.60
N LYS A 224 7.15 14.86 22.86
CA LYS A 224 8.54 15.19 23.26
C LYS A 224 8.70 16.62 23.77
N ILE A 225 7.77 17.52 23.46
CA ILE A 225 7.87 18.95 23.77
C ILE A 225 7.26 19.26 25.15
N GLU A 226 6.22 18.51 25.56
CA GLU A 226 5.53 18.73 26.84
C GLU A 226 5.55 17.49 27.75
N PRO A 227 6.51 17.39 28.69
CA PRO A 227 6.36 16.54 29.87
C PRO A 227 5.51 17.21 30.96
N ASN A 228 4.99 18.45 30.77
CA ASN A 228 4.41 19.24 31.86
C ASN A 228 3.23 20.17 31.49
N LYS A 229 2.41 19.78 30.49
CA LYS A 229 0.99 20.17 30.44
C LYS A 229 0.11 19.03 29.93
N SER A 230 -0.92 18.71 30.72
CA SER A 230 -2.08 17.97 30.28
C SER A 230 -2.90 18.81 29.29
N PHE A 231 -2.81 18.53 27.99
CA PHE A 231 -3.79 18.97 27.01
C PHE A 231 -4.74 17.82 26.66
N LEU A 232 -6.04 18.13 26.54
CA LEU A 232 -7.10 17.13 26.57
C LEU A 232 -7.23 16.36 25.24
N ALA A 233 -7.07 15.05 25.30
CA ALA A 233 -7.42 14.15 24.21
C ALA A 233 -8.96 14.00 24.11
N MET A 234 -9.62 14.91 23.40
CA MET A 234 -11.01 14.72 23.00
C MET A 234 -11.11 13.73 21.83
N LYS A 235 -11.56 12.51 22.13
CA LYS A 235 -12.40 11.73 21.21
C LYS A 235 -13.84 11.76 21.75
N CYS A 236 -14.83 11.81 20.87
CA CYS A 236 -16.22 11.59 21.25
C CYS A 236 -16.42 10.16 21.80
N SER A 237 -17.39 9.97 22.70
CA SER A 237 -17.77 8.73 23.42
C SER A 237 -16.95 8.29 24.66
N GLU A 238 -17.07 9.08 25.73
CA GLU A 238 -17.56 8.68 27.08
C GLU A 238 -16.95 7.50 27.89
N VAL A 239 -16.22 7.85 28.96
CA VAL A 239 -16.54 7.67 30.40
C VAL A 239 -17.01 6.30 30.97
N GLN A 240 -16.25 5.81 31.98
CA GLN A 240 -16.55 4.77 33.02
C GLN A 240 -16.75 3.30 32.57
N GLY A 241 -16.23 2.28 33.25
CA GLY A 241 -15.42 2.20 34.49
C GLY A 241 -14.64 0.87 34.63
N GLU A 242 -13.86 0.70 35.71
CA GLU A 242 -12.82 -0.34 35.92
C GLU A 242 -13.35 -1.70 36.49
N VAL A 243 -12.59 -2.82 36.62
CA VAL A 243 -11.12 -3.06 36.61
C VAL A 243 -10.72 -4.22 35.64
N THR A 244 -9.86 -5.25 35.82
CA THR A 244 -9.13 -5.89 36.96
C THR A 244 -7.87 -6.66 36.46
N GLU A 245 -7.07 -7.19 37.40
CA GLU A 245 -5.91 -8.09 37.24
C GLU A 245 -6.18 -9.46 36.54
N THR A 246 -5.22 -10.29 36.08
CA THR A 246 -3.73 -10.29 36.13
C THR A 246 -3.05 -11.07 34.99
N LYS A 247 -1.72 -10.90 34.86
CA LYS A 247 -0.69 -11.82 34.27
C LYS A 247 -0.52 -11.92 32.74
N LYS A 248 0.71 -12.28 32.35
CA LYS A 248 1.34 -12.36 31.01
C LYS A 248 1.73 -13.85 30.75
N PRO A 249 1.88 -14.34 29.48
CA PRO A 249 2.85 -13.77 28.51
C PRO A 249 2.47 -13.75 27.02
N PHE A 250 3.16 -12.86 26.29
CA PHE A 250 3.55 -12.89 24.88
C PHE A 250 2.69 -13.68 23.85
N LEU A 251 1.71 -12.98 23.27
CA LEU A 251 1.55 -12.85 21.82
C LEU A 251 0.75 -11.58 21.52
N ALA A 252 1.26 -10.71 20.65
CA ALA A 252 0.74 -9.34 20.50
C ALA A 252 -0.14 -9.19 19.25
N ALA A 253 -1.46 -9.21 19.44
CA ALA A 253 -2.45 -8.79 18.45
C ALA A 253 -3.67 -8.17 19.15
N ALA A 254 -3.79 -6.83 19.12
CA ALA A 254 -4.82 -6.07 19.81
C ALA A 254 -4.91 -4.63 19.23
N CYS A 255 -6.06 -3.94 19.22
CA CYS A 255 -7.46 -4.40 19.22
C CYS A 255 -8.39 -3.21 18.86
N MET A 256 -9.68 -3.50 18.66
CA MET A 256 -10.84 -2.58 18.75
C MET A 256 -11.01 -1.46 17.69
N LYS A 257 -12.21 -0.89 17.51
CA LYS A 257 -13.59 -1.45 17.48
C LYS A 257 -14.54 -0.34 16.99
N ALA A 258 -15.46 -0.63 16.09
CA ALA A 258 -16.69 0.13 15.93
C ALA A 258 -17.87 -0.72 16.43
N LYS A 259 -18.80 -0.10 17.15
CA LYS A 259 -20.17 -0.63 17.29
C LYS A 259 -21.00 0.03 16.20
N ASP A 260 -22.00 -0.68 15.71
CA ASP A 260 -23.25 -0.04 15.31
C ASP A 260 -24.43 -0.87 15.80
N SER A 261 -25.62 -0.26 15.83
CA SER A 261 -26.81 -0.80 16.50
C SER A 261 -27.65 -1.74 15.64
N ASP A 262 -28.40 -2.66 16.28
CA ASP A 262 -29.78 -2.92 15.86
C ASP A 262 -30.69 -3.35 17.04
N ARG A 263 -32.00 -3.44 16.79
CA ARG A 263 -33.12 -3.55 17.75
C ARG A 263 -33.26 -4.94 18.39
N GLY A 264 -34.15 -5.10 19.39
CA GLY A 264 -34.45 -6.45 19.87
C GLY A 264 -35.51 -6.73 20.94
N SER A 265 -36.36 -5.79 21.39
CA SER A 265 -37.62 -6.06 22.15
C SER A 265 -38.53 -4.84 22.13
#